data_AF-A0A4P9W3L6-F1
#
_entry.id   AF-A0A4P9W3L6-F1
#
_cell.length_a   1.000
_cell.length_b   1.000
_cell.length_c   1.000
_cell.angle_alpha   90.00
_cell.angle_beta   90.00
_cell.angle_gamma   90.00
#
_symmetry.space_group_name_H-M   'P 1'
#
loop_
_entity.id
_entity.type
_entity.pdbx_description
1 polymer ?
#
loop_
_entity_poly.entity_id
_entity_poly.type
_entity_poly.pdbx_seq_one_letter_code
_entity_poly.pdbx_strand_id
1 'polypeptide(L)'
;RASISKDSTSVPSSKVPSTKTHAATQLDLPIPTPGERPPQSQLDLARLEAKLELPACREPPTPHPHTPPRLQDRSFDDGKRERTYDNGVKLTWHSNGTMKEVHPNQLTVIHFTNGDYKKIEPSGVIVYWYAEPKTRHTTGMDGLQVYEFQNGQVERRYPDGTNEIVFSDKTVKLIYASGEEKCTFPDGRIQRVNTQGRRTLDFPDGTKEIYFEGSKTRIYADGRVKRVTPDGHHETYHPDGRFCIKDAKGWVLREGVGHSIVAVGV
;
A
#
# COMPACT_ATOMS: atom_id res chain seq x y z
N ARG A 1 -13.56 20.54 45.37
CA ARG A 1 -12.31 21.24 45.01
C ARG A 1 -11.73 20.52 43.79
N ALA A 2 -11.63 21.27 42.68
CA ALA A 2 -11.02 20.97 41.36
C ALA A 2 -9.89 19.91 41.39
N SER A 3 -9.81 18.87 40.55
CA SER A 3 -9.88 18.71 39.07
C SER A 3 -8.52 18.81 38.35
N ILE A 4 -8.39 17.97 37.29
CA ILE A 4 -7.45 17.96 36.14
C ILE A 4 -6.42 16.79 36.18
N SER A 5 -6.64 15.66 35.48
CA SER A 5 -6.40 15.32 34.03
C SER A 5 -4.91 14.99 33.73
N LYS A 6 -4.46 13.96 32.98
CA LYS A 6 -4.94 13.41 31.69
C LYS A 6 -4.20 12.12 31.29
N ASP A 7 -4.87 11.38 30.39
CA ASP A 7 -4.42 10.60 29.24
C ASP A 7 -3.38 9.47 29.38
N SER A 8 -3.91 8.25 29.52
CA SER A 8 -3.30 7.03 28.98
C SER A 8 -4.05 6.60 27.72
N THR A 9 -3.64 7.10 26.55
CA THR A 9 -4.13 6.60 25.27
C THR A 9 -3.41 5.30 24.93
N SER A 10 -4.00 4.18 25.36
CA SER A 10 -3.70 2.86 24.81
C SER A 10 -4.08 2.83 23.33
N VAL A 11 -3.11 2.61 22.45
CA VAL A 11 -3.37 2.28 21.04
C VAL A 11 -4.21 1.00 21.03
N PRO A 12 -5.40 0.97 20.41
CA PRO A 12 -6.15 -0.26 20.29
C PRO A 12 -5.31 -1.23 19.46
N SER A 13 -4.97 -2.36 20.07
CA SER A 13 -4.53 -3.54 19.36
C SER A 13 -5.75 -4.04 18.59
N SER A 14 -5.96 -3.51 17.38
CA SER A 14 -6.88 -4.12 16.44
C SER A 14 -6.28 -5.47 16.09
N LYS A 15 -6.75 -6.51 16.77
CA LYS A 15 -6.73 -7.87 16.25
C LYS A 15 -7.24 -7.77 14.82
N VAL A 16 -6.32 -7.84 13.87
CA VAL A 16 -6.65 -8.23 12.50
C VAL A 16 -7.33 -9.57 12.67
N PRO A 17 -8.59 -9.76 12.25
CA PRO A 17 -9.09 -11.11 12.09
C PRO A 17 -8.15 -11.75 11.09
N SER A 18 -7.42 -12.77 11.54
CA SER A 18 -6.82 -13.77 10.69
C SER A 18 -7.98 -14.45 9.96
N THR A 19 -8.49 -13.82 8.91
CA THR A 19 -9.34 -14.48 7.93
C THR A 19 -8.45 -15.51 7.29
N LYS A 20 -8.69 -16.76 7.68
CA LYS A 20 -8.22 -17.96 7.02
C LYS A 20 -8.18 -17.71 5.52
N THR A 21 -6.99 -17.92 4.97
CA THR A 21 -6.71 -18.18 3.57
C THR A 21 -7.88 -18.95 2.94
N HIS A 22 -8.75 -18.26 2.22
CA HIS A 22 -9.44 -18.91 1.12
C HIS A 22 -8.39 -19.05 0.03
N ALA A 23 -8.04 -20.31 -0.27
CA ALA A 23 -7.27 -20.66 -1.44
C ALA A 23 -7.98 -20.09 -2.67
N ALA A 24 -7.53 -18.92 -3.13
CA ALA A 24 -7.79 -18.49 -4.49
C ALA A 24 -6.90 -19.39 -5.34
N THR A 25 -7.53 -20.36 -6.01
CA THR A 25 -6.91 -21.12 -7.10
C THR A 25 -6.30 -20.12 -8.08
N GLN A 26 -4.98 -20.03 -8.02
CA GLN A 26 -4.12 -19.25 -8.87
C GLN A 26 -4.27 -19.81 -10.28
N LEU A 27 -5.02 -19.11 -11.14
CA LEU A 27 -4.86 -19.26 -12.57
C LEU A 27 -3.66 -18.40 -12.96
N ASP A 28 -2.48 -19.02 -12.94
CA ASP A 28 -1.26 -18.46 -13.51
C ASP A 28 -1.51 -18.12 -14.98
N LEU A 29 -1.45 -16.83 -15.30
CA LEU A 29 -1.23 -16.35 -16.66
C LEU A 29 0.17 -15.72 -16.70
N PRO A 30 0.96 -15.96 -17.77
CA PRO A 30 2.40 -15.78 -17.75
C PRO A 30 2.83 -14.29 -17.76
N ILE A 31 3.81 -13.99 -16.91
CA ILE A 31 4.54 -12.72 -16.82
C ILE A 31 5.68 -12.73 -17.87
N PRO A 32 5.87 -11.69 -18.70
CA PRO A 32 7.09 -11.53 -19.48
C PRO A 32 8.21 -10.91 -18.63
N THR A 33 9.40 -11.52 -18.67
CA THR A 33 10.61 -11.10 -17.95
C THR A 33 11.33 -9.89 -18.59
N PRO A 34 12.11 -9.12 -17.81
CA PRO A 34 12.59 -7.78 -18.19
C PRO A 34 14.05 -7.72 -18.64
N GLY A 35 14.38 -6.74 -19.49
CA GLY A 35 15.75 -6.34 -19.82
C GLY A 35 16.24 -5.17 -18.96
N GLU A 36 17.45 -5.28 -18.41
CA GLU A 36 18.10 -4.36 -17.46
C GLU A 36 18.58 -3.01 -18.06
N ARG A 37 18.41 -1.89 -17.31
CA ARG A 37 19.49 -1.16 -16.59
C ARG A 37 18.99 0.16 -15.88
N PRO A 38 19.68 0.64 -14.81
CA PRO A 38 19.25 1.70 -13.85
C PRO A 38 19.90 3.09 -14.17
N PRO A 39 19.88 4.20 -13.35
CA PRO A 39 19.42 4.42 -11.96
C PRO A 39 18.73 5.79 -11.60
N GLN A 40 18.35 5.94 -10.31
CA GLN A 40 18.27 7.17 -9.48
C GLN A 40 17.39 8.37 -9.90
N SER A 41 16.41 8.75 -9.08
CA SER A 41 16.60 9.69 -7.97
C SER A 41 15.28 9.95 -7.23
N GLN A 42 15.40 10.36 -5.97
CA GLN A 42 14.35 10.67 -5.00
C GLN A 42 13.36 11.78 -5.43
N LEU A 43 13.45 12.27 -6.67
CA LEU A 43 12.68 13.38 -7.23
C LEU A 43 11.51 12.93 -8.13
N ASP A 44 11.44 11.64 -8.51
CA ASP A 44 10.36 11.11 -9.35
C ASP A 44 9.07 10.75 -8.59
N LEU A 45 9.17 10.50 -7.29
CA LEU A 45 8.00 10.22 -6.43
C LEU A 45 7.07 11.43 -6.31
N ALA A 46 7.63 12.65 -6.24
CA ALA A 46 6.83 13.88 -6.21
C ALA A 46 6.29 14.29 -7.60
N ARG A 47 6.84 13.73 -8.69
CA ARG A 47 6.39 14.02 -10.06
C ARG A 47 5.27 13.09 -10.53
N LEU A 48 5.12 11.92 -9.91
CA LEU A 48 4.00 11.00 -10.15
C LEU A 48 2.71 11.41 -9.40
N GLU A 49 2.83 12.16 -8.30
CA GLU A 49 1.69 12.68 -7.54
C GLU A 49 0.88 13.73 -8.32
N ALA A 50 1.43 14.31 -9.40
CA ALA A 50 0.81 15.41 -10.14
C ALA A 50 0.11 15.03 -11.47
N LYS A 51 -0.07 13.73 -11.80
CA LYS A 51 -0.71 13.37 -13.08
C LYS A 51 -1.72 12.23 -13.10
N LEU A 52 -2.10 11.66 -11.95
CA LEU A 52 -3.23 10.74 -11.87
C LEU A 52 -4.21 11.17 -10.77
N GLU A 53 -4.81 12.36 -10.92
CA GLU A 53 -6.20 12.50 -10.48
C GLU A 53 -7.07 11.68 -11.43
N LEU A 54 -7.00 10.35 -11.30
CA LEU A 54 -8.03 9.50 -11.86
C LEU A 54 -9.29 9.70 -11.02
N PRO A 55 -10.45 9.93 -11.65
CA PRO A 55 -11.68 10.16 -10.92
C PRO A 55 -11.92 9.00 -9.94
N ALA A 56 -12.50 9.35 -8.79
CA ALA A 56 -13.00 8.43 -7.78
C ALA A 56 -13.72 7.24 -8.42
N CYS A 57 -13.70 6.08 -7.77
CA CYS A 57 -14.45 4.88 -8.15
C CYS A 57 -15.89 5.24 -8.53
N ARG A 58 -16.13 5.47 -9.82
CA ARG A 58 -17.44 5.71 -10.38
C ARG A 58 -17.82 4.43 -11.08
N GLU A 59 -18.98 3.92 -10.72
CA GLU A 59 -19.66 2.90 -11.53
C GLU A 59 -19.70 3.40 -12.98
N PRO A 60 -19.50 2.51 -13.97
CA PRO A 60 -19.55 2.92 -15.37
C PRO A 60 -20.90 3.59 -15.66
N PRO A 61 -20.92 4.61 -16.53
CA PRO A 61 -22.17 5.26 -16.90
C PRO A 61 -23.14 4.22 -17.46
N THR A 62 -24.37 4.23 -16.96
CA THR A 62 -25.47 3.44 -17.50
C THR A 62 -25.71 3.82 -18.97
N PRO A 63 -25.93 2.86 -19.88
CA PRO A 63 -26.09 3.19 -21.28
C PRO A 63 -27.36 4.03 -21.50
N HIS A 64 -27.20 5.20 -22.14
CA HIS A 64 -28.31 6.02 -22.60
C HIS A 64 -29.03 5.35 -23.79
N PRO A 65 -30.37 5.51 -23.95
CA PRO A 65 -31.19 4.64 -24.77
C PRO A 65 -31.23 4.97 -26.28
N HIS A 66 -30.28 5.75 -26.81
CA HIS A 66 -30.19 5.98 -28.25
C HIS A 66 -29.30 4.91 -28.89
N THR A 67 -29.91 3.85 -29.42
CA THR A 67 -29.19 2.83 -30.19
C THR A 67 -28.90 3.41 -31.58
N PRO A 68 -27.63 3.65 -31.95
CA PRO A 68 -27.30 4.21 -33.26
C PRO A 68 -27.64 3.22 -34.40
N PRO A 69 -27.83 3.72 -35.64
CA PRO A 69 -28.04 2.90 -36.83
C PRO A 69 -26.99 1.79 -36.97
N ARG A 70 -27.45 0.56 -37.27
CA ARG A 70 -26.59 -0.61 -37.43
C ARG A 70 -26.08 -0.67 -38.87
N LEU A 71 -24.76 -0.80 -39.06
CA LEU A 71 -24.16 -1.01 -40.39
C LEU A 71 -24.15 -2.48 -40.80
N GLN A 72 -23.83 -3.37 -39.86
CA GLN A 72 -23.67 -4.79 -40.16
C GLN A 72 -23.97 -5.66 -38.94
N ASP A 73 -24.66 -6.78 -39.15
CA ASP A 73 -24.91 -7.82 -38.16
C ASP A 73 -24.51 -9.17 -38.77
N ARG A 74 -23.71 -9.96 -38.06
CA ARG A 74 -23.22 -11.27 -38.49
C ARG A 74 -23.37 -12.27 -37.35
N SER A 75 -24.01 -13.39 -37.64
CA SER A 75 -24.07 -14.55 -36.75
C SER A 75 -23.27 -15.69 -37.36
N PHE A 76 -22.48 -16.38 -36.54
CA PHE A 76 -21.67 -17.51 -36.92
C PHE A 76 -22.20 -18.79 -36.26
N ASP A 77 -21.95 -19.95 -36.87
CA ASP A 77 -22.47 -21.24 -36.42
C ASP A 77 -21.91 -21.69 -35.05
N ASP A 78 -20.78 -21.12 -34.63
CA ASP A 78 -20.13 -21.34 -33.33
C ASP A 78 -20.81 -20.58 -32.16
N GLY A 79 -21.92 -19.90 -32.42
CA GLY A 79 -22.64 -19.08 -31.45
C GLY A 79 -22.05 -17.67 -31.26
N LYS A 80 -20.98 -17.33 -31.98
CA LYS A 80 -20.42 -15.98 -32.01
C LYS A 80 -21.35 -15.05 -32.79
N ARG A 81 -21.51 -13.82 -32.30
CA ARG A 81 -22.24 -12.76 -33.02
C ARG A 81 -21.40 -11.51 -33.07
N GLU A 82 -21.44 -10.80 -34.19
CA GLU A 82 -20.74 -9.53 -34.38
C GLU A 82 -21.71 -8.47 -34.89
N ARG A 83 -21.61 -7.26 -34.36
CA ARG A 83 -22.36 -6.10 -34.82
C ARG A 83 -21.43 -4.89 -34.97
N THR A 84 -21.55 -4.19 -36.08
CA THR A 84 -20.83 -2.95 -36.35
C THR A 84 -21.84 -1.82 -36.50
N TYR A 85 -21.59 -0.71 -35.81
CA TYR A 85 -22.38 0.52 -35.90
C TYR A 85 -21.74 1.53 -36.85
N ASP A 86 -22.54 2.50 -37.29
CA ASP A 86 -22.13 3.61 -38.15
C ASP A 86 -20.98 4.46 -37.59
N ASN A 87 -20.95 4.64 -36.28
CA ASN A 87 -19.86 5.30 -35.55
C ASN A 87 -18.55 4.48 -35.51
N GLY A 88 -18.51 3.32 -36.16
CA GLY A 88 -17.34 2.43 -36.25
C GLY A 88 -17.11 1.55 -35.02
N VAL A 89 -18.00 1.58 -34.01
CA VAL A 89 -17.94 0.67 -32.87
C VAL A 89 -18.32 -0.74 -33.31
N LYS A 90 -17.50 -1.71 -32.93
CA LYS A 90 -17.74 -3.15 -33.17
C LYS A 90 -18.01 -3.87 -31.85
N LEU A 91 -19.16 -4.52 -31.75
CA LEU A 91 -19.52 -5.46 -30.69
C LEU A 91 -19.32 -6.89 -31.16
N THR A 92 -18.78 -7.74 -30.28
CA THR A 92 -18.61 -9.18 -30.50
C THR A 92 -19.11 -9.93 -29.27
N TRP A 93 -20.13 -10.76 -29.43
CA TRP A 93 -20.61 -11.68 -28.40
C TRP A 93 -20.01 -13.05 -28.65
N HIS A 94 -19.42 -13.63 -27.61
CA HIS A 94 -18.88 -14.98 -27.62
C HIS A 94 -19.88 -15.97 -27.03
N SER A 95 -19.77 -17.24 -27.42
CA SER A 95 -20.64 -18.31 -26.95
C SER A 95 -20.59 -18.54 -25.43
N ASN A 96 -19.48 -18.16 -24.78
CA ASN A 96 -19.34 -18.18 -23.33
C ASN A 96 -20.06 -17.03 -22.59
N GLY A 97 -20.79 -16.16 -23.32
CA GLY A 97 -21.51 -15.00 -22.79
C GLY A 97 -20.67 -13.73 -22.62
N THR A 98 -19.37 -13.78 -22.88
CA THR A 98 -18.50 -12.58 -22.86
C THR A 98 -18.85 -11.67 -24.04
N MET A 99 -18.92 -10.36 -23.80
CA MET A 99 -19.11 -9.35 -24.84
C MET A 99 -17.88 -8.47 -24.95
N LYS A 100 -17.37 -8.27 -26.16
CA LYS A 100 -16.25 -7.37 -26.46
C LYS A 100 -16.73 -6.20 -27.31
N GLU A 101 -16.41 -4.99 -26.89
CA GLU A 101 -16.60 -3.73 -27.61
C GLU A 101 -15.23 -3.19 -28.05
N VAL A 102 -15.13 -2.79 -29.31
CA VAL A 102 -13.95 -2.16 -29.91
C VAL A 102 -14.36 -0.86 -30.55
N HIS A 103 -13.78 0.24 -30.10
CA HIS A 103 -14.03 1.57 -30.63
C HIS A 103 -12.99 1.97 -31.69
N PRO A 104 -13.32 2.89 -32.61
CA PRO A 104 -12.37 3.40 -33.62
C PRO A 104 -11.11 4.04 -33.03
N ASN A 105 -11.21 4.62 -31.82
CA ASN A 105 -10.08 5.20 -31.12
C ASN A 105 -9.15 4.16 -30.48
N GLN A 106 -9.33 2.86 -30.77
CA GLN A 106 -8.60 1.71 -30.22
C GLN A 106 -8.95 1.35 -28.77
N LEU A 107 -9.89 2.05 -28.14
CA LEU A 107 -10.44 1.63 -26.85
C LEU A 107 -11.12 0.27 -27.01
N THR A 108 -10.78 -0.68 -26.15
CA THR A 108 -11.44 -1.98 -26.08
C THR A 108 -12.05 -2.18 -24.70
N VAL A 109 -13.31 -2.61 -24.64
CA VAL A 109 -13.99 -2.97 -23.39
C VAL A 109 -14.49 -4.41 -23.50
N ILE A 110 -14.23 -5.23 -22.49
CA ILE A 110 -14.66 -6.63 -22.43
C ILE A 110 -15.52 -6.77 -21.19
N HIS A 111 -16.77 -7.19 -21.37
CA HIS A 111 -17.73 -7.48 -20.31
C HIS A 111 -17.79 -8.99 -20.10
N PHE A 112 -17.57 -9.42 -18.86
CA PHE A 112 -17.64 -10.81 -18.46
C PHE A 112 -19.01 -11.12 -17.85
N THR A 113 -19.37 -12.41 -17.85
CA THR A 113 -20.67 -12.89 -17.37
C THR A 113 -20.83 -12.80 -15.85
N ASN A 114 -19.73 -12.72 -15.10
CA ASN A 114 -19.71 -12.50 -13.66
C ASN A 114 -19.90 -11.01 -13.26
N GLY A 115 -20.11 -10.12 -14.23
CA GLY A 115 -20.26 -8.67 -14.01
C GLY A 115 -18.95 -7.88 -14.07
N ASP A 116 -17.80 -8.56 -14.10
CA ASP A 116 -16.51 -7.89 -14.27
C ASP A 116 -16.42 -7.21 -15.64
N TYR A 117 -15.54 -6.23 -15.74
CA TYR A 117 -15.11 -5.74 -17.05
C TYR A 117 -13.61 -5.47 -17.11
N LYS A 118 -13.06 -5.56 -18.33
CA LYS A 118 -11.69 -5.17 -18.65
C LYS A 118 -11.71 -4.11 -19.74
N LYS A 119 -11.08 -2.97 -19.46
CA LYS A 119 -10.86 -1.87 -20.38
C LYS A 119 -9.39 -1.83 -20.77
N ILE A 120 -9.12 -1.73 -22.06
CA ILE A 120 -7.77 -1.55 -22.61
C ILE A 120 -7.78 -0.19 -23.32
N GLU A 121 -7.08 0.77 -22.75
CA GLU A 121 -7.01 2.12 -23.31
C GLU A 121 -5.97 2.21 -24.45
N PRO A 122 -6.15 3.15 -25.39
CA PRO A 122 -5.18 3.38 -26.47
C PRO A 122 -3.80 3.81 -25.94
N SER A 123 -3.76 4.38 -24.73
CA SER A 123 -2.54 4.72 -24.01
C SER A 123 -1.75 3.49 -23.56
N GLY A 124 -2.29 2.26 -23.68
CA GLY A 124 -1.66 1.04 -23.15
C GLY A 124 -2.03 0.74 -21.69
N VAL A 125 -2.74 1.65 -21.01
CA VAL A 125 -3.25 1.41 -19.65
C VAL A 125 -4.38 0.38 -19.70
N ILE A 126 -4.32 -0.60 -18.81
CA ILE A 126 -5.36 -1.62 -18.66
C ILE A 126 -6.08 -1.40 -17.34
N VAL A 127 -7.41 -1.34 -17.37
CA VAL A 127 -8.25 -1.24 -16.17
C VAL A 127 -9.15 -2.46 -16.10
N TYR A 128 -9.04 -3.24 -15.04
CA TYR A 128 -9.94 -4.32 -14.69
C TYR A 128 -10.83 -3.89 -13.53
N TRP A 129 -12.13 -4.12 -13.65
CA TRP A 129 -13.10 -3.92 -12.58
C TRP A 129 -13.66 -5.27 -12.16
N TYR A 130 -13.46 -5.59 -10.88
CA TYR A 130 -14.06 -6.74 -10.23
C TYR A 130 -15.40 -6.32 -9.65
N ALA A 131 -16.51 -6.82 -10.19
CA ALA A 131 -17.85 -6.48 -9.70
C ALA A 131 -18.07 -6.93 -8.26
N GLU A 132 -17.50 -8.10 -7.92
CA GLU A 132 -17.37 -8.60 -6.57
C GLU A 132 -15.89 -8.96 -6.37
N PRO A 133 -15.15 -8.24 -5.49
CA PRO A 133 -15.63 -7.49 -4.33
C PRO A 133 -15.71 -5.95 -4.51
N LYS A 134 -15.96 -5.42 -5.72
CA LYS A 134 -15.93 -3.97 -6.04
C LYS A 134 -14.53 -3.37 -5.92
N THR A 135 -13.60 -3.93 -6.69
CA THR A 135 -12.21 -3.50 -6.75
C THR A 135 -11.85 -3.04 -8.15
N ARG A 136 -11.21 -1.86 -8.26
CA ARG A 136 -10.58 -1.41 -9.51
C ARG A 136 -9.11 -1.81 -9.50
N HIS A 137 -8.64 -2.48 -10.53
CA HIS A 137 -7.24 -2.82 -10.74
C HIS A 137 -6.75 -2.18 -12.03
N THR A 138 -5.77 -1.29 -11.91
CA THR A 138 -5.16 -0.60 -13.05
C THR A 138 -3.73 -1.09 -13.23
N THR A 139 -3.35 -1.46 -14.44
CA THR A 139 -1.97 -1.78 -14.82
C THR A 139 -1.46 -0.70 -15.78
N GLY A 140 -0.45 0.04 -15.33
CA GLY A 140 0.26 1.03 -16.14
C GLY A 140 1.26 0.39 -17.11
N MET A 141 1.68 1.16 -18.13
CA MET A 141 2.71 0.72 -19.08
C MET A 141 4.09 0.54 -18.44
N ASP A 142 4.33 1.25 -17.34
CA ASP A 142 5.54 1.16 -16.51
C ASP A 142 5.57 -0.10 -15.64
N GLY A 143 4.49 -0.91 -15.64
CA GLY A 143 4.34 -2.10 -14.82
C GLY A 143 3.77 -1.82 -13.42
N LEU A 144 3.49 -0.57 -13.07
CA LEU A 144 2.81 -0.22 -11.82
C LEU A 144 1.40 -0.81 -11.82
N GLN A 145 1.06 -1.54 -10.77
CA GLN A 145 -0.29 -2.05 -10.54
C GLN A 145 -0.93 -1.30 -9.38
N VAL A 146 -2.13 -0.76 -9.60
CA VAL A 146 -2.89 -0.01 -8.59
C VAL A 146 -4.21 -0.73 -8.33
N TYR A 147 -4.46 -1.11 -7.08
CA TYR A 147 -5.72 -1.68 -6.61
C TYR A 147 -6.44 -0.66 -5.74
N GLU A 148 -7.69 -0.38 -6.05
CA GLU A 148 -8.55 0.52 -5.29
C GLU A 148 -9.76 -0.26 -4.79
N PHE A 149 -9.91 -0.28 -3.47
CA PHE A 149 -10.93 -1.06 -2.78
C PHE A 149 -12.09 -0.18 -2.35
N GLN A 150 -13.27 -0.78 -2.19
CA GLN A 150 -14.49 -0.08 -1.76
C GLN A 150 -14.35 0.61 -0.39
N ASN A 151 -13.52 0.08 0.51
CA ASN A 151 -13.27 0.66 1.83
C ASN A 151 -12.37 1.92 1.79
N GLY A 152 -11.95 2.37 0.60
CA GLY A 152 -11.07 3.52 0.42
C GLY A 152 -9.57 3.20 0.57
N GLN A 153 -9.21 1.93 0.79
CA GLN A 153 -7.83 1.48 0.73
C GLN A 153 -7.34 1.51 -0.73
N VAL A 154 -6.09 1.92 -0.91
CA VAL A 154 -5.39 1.87 -2.20
C VAL A 154 -4.08 1.12 -2.01
N GLU A 155 -3.82 0.13 -2.87
CA GLU A 155 -2.54 -0.58 -2.92
C GLU A 155 -1.84 -0.31 -4.24
N ARG A 156 -0.54 -0.02 -4.19
CA ARG A 156 0.32 0.16 -5.35
C ARG A 156 1.43 -0.88 -5.30
N ARG A 157 1.57 -1.68 -6.36
CA ARG A 157 2.66 -2.65 -6.52
C ARG A 157 3.60 -2.16 -7.60
N TYR A 158 4.83 -1.87 -7.20
CA TYR A 158 5.84 -1.30 -8.07
C TYR A 158 6.65 -2.41 -8.75
N PRO A 159 7.19 -2.16 -9.96
CA PRO A 159 8.03 -3.13 -10.68
C PRO A 159 9.31 -3.54 -9.94
N ASP A 160 9.80 -2.69 -9.04
CA ASP A 160 10.98 -2.97 -8.21
C ASP A 160 10.68 -3.96 -7.06
N GLY A 161 9.43 -4.40 -6.91
CA GLY A 161 8.95 -5.29 -5.86
C GLY A 161 8.46 -4.55 -4.60
N THR A 162 8.54 -3.21 -4.56
CA THR A 162 7.99 -2.41 -3.47
C THR A 162 6.45 -2.45 -3.53
N ASN A 163 5.80 -2.56 -2.37
CA ASN A 163 4.36 -2.43 -2.23
C ASN A 163 4.05 -1.24 -1.32
N GLU A 164 3.12 -0.39 -1.73
CA GLU A 164 2.58 0.69 -0.93
C GLU A 164 1.10 0.46 -0.65
N ILE A 165 0.69 0.67 0.58
CA ILE A 165 -0.69 0.54 1.05
C ILE A 165 -1.08 1.85 1.70
N VAL A 166 -2.07 2.53 1.13
CA VAL A 166 -2.73 3.70 1.72
C VAL A 166 -4.03 3.23 2.35
N PHE A 167 -4.09 3.25 3.67
CA PHE A 167 -5.27 2.86 4.43
C PHE A 167 -6.33 3.97 4.45
N SER A 168 -7.55 3.61 4.85
CA SER A 168 -8.67 4.56 4.93
C SER A 168 -8.44 5.69 5.94
N ASP A 169 -7.66 5.44 6.98
CA ASP A 169 -7.24 6.42 7.99
C ASP A 169 -6.09 7.34 7.51
N LYS A 170 -5.64 7.20 6.25
CA LYS A 170 -4.50 7.89 5.65
C LYS A 170 -3.12 7.47 6.17
N THR A 171 -3.04 6.37 6.95
CA THR A 171 -1.77 5.70 7.21
C THR A 171 -1.21 5.15 5.90
N VAL A 172 0.08 5.35 5.64
CA VAL A 172 0.77 4.85 4.45
C VAL A 172 1.82 3.83 4.88
N LYS A 173 1.69 2.58 4.43
CA LYS A 173 2.66 1.50 4.66
C LYS A 173 3.40 1.16 3.38
N LEU A 174 4.72 1.26 3.38
CA LEU A 174 5.61 0.75 2.35
C LEU A 174 6.23 -0.57 2.83
N ILE A 175 6.27 -1.56 1.96
CA ILE A 175 6.96 -2.84 2.12
C ILE A 175 7.93 -2.94 0.95
N TYR A 176 9.22 -2.83 1.24
CA TYR A 176 10.25 -2.86 0.21
C TYR A 176 10.53 -4.30 -0.22
N ALA A 177 11.08 -4.49 -1.42
CA ALA A 177 11.51 -5.80 -1.91
C ALA A 177 12.56 -6.49 -1.00
N SER A 178 13.31 -5.71 -0.22
CA SER A 178 14.24 -6.21 0.81
C SER A 178 13.54 -6.87 2.00
N GLY A 179 12.23 -6.67 2.16
CA GLY A 179 11.47 -7.07 3.34
C GLY A 179 11.43 -6.02 4.46
N GLU A 180 12.10 -4.88 4.28
CA GLU A 180 11.95 -3.74 5.20
C GLU A 180 10.57 -3.10 5.07
N GLU A 181 10.05 -2.57 6.17
CA GLU A 181 8.77 -1.89 6.20
C GLU A 181 8.91 -0.46 6.73
N LYS A 182 8.12 0.47 6.18
CA LYS A 182 7.97 1.83 6.68
C LYS A 182 6.49 2.19 6.76
N CYS A 183 5.99 2.57 7.93
CA CYS A 183 4.66 3.13 8.09
C CYS A 183 4.74 4.61 8.45
N THR A 184 4.00 5.45 7.74
CA THR A 184 3.83 6.88 8.03
C THR A 184 2.41 7.10 8.50
N PHE A 185 2.25 7.60 9.73
CA PHE A 185 0.95 7.84 10.34
C PHE A 185 0.48 9.29 10.09
N PRO A 186 -0.84 9.56 10.11
CA PRO A 186 -1.38 10.90 9.89
C PRO A 186 -0.94 11.94 10.93
N ASP A 187 -0.56 11.50 12.13
CA ASP A 187 -0.03 12.35 13.21
C ASP A 187 1.46 12.73 13.02
N GLY A 188 2.07 12.30 11.91
CA GLY A 188 3.48 12.56 11.57
C GLY A 188 4.46 11.54 12.18
N ARG A 189 3.98 10.57 12.96
CA ARG A 189 4.82 9.48 13.45
C ARG A 189 5.29 8.60 12.29
N ILE A 190 6.52 8.11 12.36
CA ILE A 190 7.08 7.18 11.38
C ILE A 190 7.55 5.92 12.08
N GLN A 191 7.09 4.76 11.65
CA GLN A 191 7.61 3.47 12.07
C GLN A 191 8.46 2.87 10.96
N ARG A 192 9.59 2.27 11.31
CA ARG A 192 10.40 1.43 10.42
C ARG A 192 10.64 0.07 11.04
N VAL A 193 10.58 -0.99 10.25
CA VAL A 193 10.98 -2.35 10.66
C VAL A 193 12.01 -2.84 9.66
N ASN A 194 13.19 -3.20 10.14
CA ASN A 194 14.21 -3.78 9.27
C ASN A 194 14.08 -5.31 9.19
N THR A 195 14.88 -5.92 8.31
CA THR A 195 14.89 -7.38 8.09
C THR A 195 15.31 -8.21 9.31
N GLN A 196 15.96 -7.58 10.31
CA GLN A 196 16.35 -8.21 11.57
C GLN A 196 15.26 -8.10 12.65
N GLY A 197 14.09 -7.52 12.33
CA GLY A 197 13.01 -7.32 13.28
C GLY A 197 13.21 -6.12 14.23
N ARG A 198 14.25 -5.30 14.01
CA ARG A 198 14.40 -4.02 14.73
C ARG A 198 13.30 -3.08 14.29
N ARG A 199 12.48 -2.65 15.23
CA ARG A 199 11.41 -1.67 15.02
C ARG A 199 11.83 -0.32 15.58
N THR A 200 11.94 0.69 14.72
CA THR A 200 12.20 2.08 15.08
C THR A 200 10.93 2.90 14.92
N LEU A 201 10.79 3.91 15.78
CA LEU A 201 9.63 4.75 15.84
C LEU A 201 10.03 6.20 16.09
N ASP A 202 9.87 7.04 15.08
CA ASP A 202 10.15 8.46 15.14
C ASP A 202 8.88 9.24 15.45
N PHE A 203 8.98 10.11 16.45
CA PHE A 203 7.91 11.01 16.84
C PHE A 203 8.19 12.43 16.31
N PRO A 204 7.14 13.23 16.03
CA PRO A 204 7.30 14.61 15.55
C PRO A 204 8.07 15.53 16.50
N ASP A 205 8.09 15.22 17.80
CA ASP A 205 8.82 15.99 18.82
C ASP A 205 10.34 15.71 18.82
N GLY A 206 10.83 14.85 17.92
CA GLY A 206 12.22 14.43 17.84
C GLY A 206 12.56 13.22 18.73
N THR A 207 11.62 12.75 19.54
CA THR A 207 11.79 11.51 20.31
C THR A 207 11.83 10.31 19.36
N LYS A 208 12.65 9.32 19.69
CA LYS A 208 12.76 8.05 18.95
C LYS A 208 12.64 6.87 19.90
N GLU A 209 11.80 5.88 19.57
CA GLU A 209 11.78 4.59 20.26
C GLU A 209 12.32 3.48 19.36
N ILE A 210 13.09 2.57 19.93
CA ILE A 210 13.68 1.42 19.24
C ILE A 210 13.35 0.17 20.06
N TYR A 211 12.81 -0.83 19.37
CA TYR A 211 12.50 -2.15 19.91
C TYR A 211 13.33 -3.18 19.17
N PHE A 212 14.12 -3.95 19.91
CA PHE A 212 14.99 -4.98 19.35
C PHE A 212 15.36 -6.00 20.41
N GLU A 213 15.29 -7.30 20.09
CA GLU A 213 15.68 -8.40 21.00
C GLU A 213 15.07 -8.28 22.41
N GLY A 214 13.78 -7.91 22.49
CA GLY A 214 13.07 -7.71 23.77
C GLY A 214 13.41 -6.42 24.52
N SER A 215 14.44 -5.68 24.09
CA SER A 215 14.80 -4.38 24.66
C SER A 215 13.93 -3.26 24.09
N LYS A 216 13.67 -2.24 24.92
CA LYS A 216 13.07 -0.97 24.51
C LYS A 216 14.01 0.18 24.83
N THR A 217 14.44 0.91 23.81
CA THR A 217 15.24 2.14 23.95
C THR A 217 14.41 3.35 23.55
N ARG A 218 14.41 4.41 24.36
CA ARG A 218 13.84 5.71 24.02
C ARG A 218 14.95 6.76 24.04
N ILE A 219 15.13 7.46 22.93
CA ILE A 219 16.05 8.58 22.75
C ILE A 219 15.19 9.83 22.70
N TYR A 220 15.43 10.78 23.59
CA TYR A 220 14.70 12.05 23.66
C TYR A 220 15.41 13.10 22.80
N ALA A 221 14.67 14.14 22.40
CA ALA A 221 15.22 15.24 21.58
C ALA A 221 16.39 15.99 22.25
N ASP A 222 16.44 15.99 23.59
CA ASP A 222 17.55 16.57 24.38
C ASP A 222 18.82 15.70 24.39
N GLY A 223 18.79 14.52 23.75
CA GLY A 223 19.89 13.56 23.72
C GLY A 223 19.92 12.59 24.90
N ARG A 224 18.98 12.70 25.86
CA ARG A 224 18.84 11.70 26.92
C ARG A 224 18.42 10.36 26.31
N VAL A 225 18.97 9.27 26.81
CA VAL A 225 18.62 7.91 26.39
C VAL A 225 18.12 7.14 27.60
N LYS A 226 17.01 6.41 27.44
CA LYS A 226 16.53 5.41 28.40
C LYS A 226 16.40 4.06 27.74
N ARG A 227 17.00 3.03 28.30
CA ARG A 227 16.89 1.64 27.81
C ARG A 227 16.29 0.77 28.90
N VAL A 228 15.34 -0.08 28.51
CA VAL A 228 14.82 -1.17 29.32
C VAL A 228 15.24 -2.46 28.63
N THR A 229 16.02 -3.27 29.32
CA THR A 229 16.53 -4.56 28.84
C THR A 229 15.53 -5.69 29.13
N PRO A 230 15.67 -6.87 28.51
CA PRO A 230 14.71 -7.97 28.66
C PRO A 230 14.63 -8.55 30.08
N ASP A 231 15.70 -8.43 30.84
CA ASP A 231 15.81 -8.77 32.27
C ASP A 231 15.20 -7.71 33.21
N GLY A 232 14.67 -6.62 32.65
CA GLY A 232 13.97 -5.56 33.37
C GLY A 232 14.88 -4.47 33.93
N HIS A 233 16.19 -4.49 33.65
CA HIS A 233 17.05 -3.39 34.06
C HIS A 233 16.70 -2.08 33.33
N HIS A 234 16.80 -0.97 34.05
CA HIS A 234 16.55 0.35 33.54
C HIS A 234 17.84 1.14 33.50
N GLU A 235 18.27 1.51 32.31
CA GLU A 235 19.45 2.33 32.09
C GLU A 235 19.03 3.71 31.61
N THR A 236 19.66 4.75 32.15
CA THR A 236 19.50 6.13 31.70
C THR A 236 20.87 6.72 31.43
N TYR A 237 21.04 7.31 30.25
CA TYR A 237 22.23 8.05 29.84
C TYR A 237 21.86 9.49 29.55
N HIS A 238 22.69 10.42 30.00
CA HIS A 238 22.53 11.85 29.80
C HIS A 238 23.57 12.37 28.79
N PRO A 239 23.28 13.46 28.06
CA PRO A 239 24.21 14.04 27.09
C PRO A 239 25.55 14.49 27.69
N ASP A 240 25.55 14.82 28.99
CA ASP A 240 26.74 15.23 29.74
C ASP A 240 27.62 14.05 30.20
N GLY A 241 27.31 12.83 29.75
CA GLY A 241 28.04 11.61 30.10
C GLY A 241 27.61 10.97 31.42
N ARG A 242 26.67 11.55 32.16
CA ARG A 242 26.11 10.89 33.36
C ARG A 242 25.26 9.69 32.97
N PHE A 243 25.32 8.65 33.79
CA PHE A 243 24.46 7.49 33.62
C PHE A 243 23.95 6.94 34.96
N CYS A 244 22.83 6.23 34.92
CA CYS A 244 22.24 5.51 36.05
C CYS A 244 21.65 4.19 35.55
N ILE A 245 22.01 3.09 36.19
CA ILE A 245 21.53 1.73 35.92
C ILE A 245 20.81 1.24 37.17
N LYS A 246 19.56 0.82 36.99
CA LYS A 246 18.72 0.24 38.04
C LYS A 246 18.33 -1.19 37.67
N ASP A 247 18.14 -2.02 38.68
CA ASP A 247 17.54 -3.34 38.49
C ASP A 247 16.04 -3.25 38.19
N ALA A 248 15.40 -4.40 37.96
CA ALA A 248 13.96 -4.50 37.71
C ALA A 248 13.06 -4.02 38.87
N LYS A 249 13.60 -3.93 40.09
CA LYS A 249 12.88 -3.43 41.28
C LYS A 249 13.11 -1.92 41.49
N GLY A 250 13.97 -1.30 40.69
CA GLY A 250 14.29 0.13 40.77
C GLY A 250 15.46 0.48 41.69
N TRP A 251 16.19 -0.51 42.22
CA TRP A 251 17.38 -0.27 43.02
C TRP A 251 18.54 0.16 42.12
N VAL A 252 19.26 1.21 42.51
CA VAL A 252 20.44 1.68 41.76
C VAL A 252 21.56 0.66 41.93
N LEU A 253 22.00 0.08 40.82
CA LEU A 253 23.15 -0.83 40.77
C LEU A 253 24.44 -0.07 40.48
N ARG A 254 24.36 0.93 39.60
CA ARG A 254 25.52 1.72 39.18
C ARG A 254 25.10 3.10 38.71
N GLU A 255 25.86 4.11 39.08
CA GLU A 255 25.76 5.46 38.52
C GLU A 255 27.15 6.08 38.41
N GLY A 256 27.30 7.10 37.57
CA GLY A 256 28.57 7.78 37.40
C GLY A 256 28.62 8.66 36.16
N VAL A 257 29.83 9.08 35.81
CA VAL A 257 30.14 9.86 34.60
C VAL A 257 31.08 9.01 33.73
N GLY A 258 30.75 8.85 32.45
CA GLY A 258 31.60 8.11 31.52
C GLY A 258 31.30 8.47 30.07
N HIS A 259 32.31 8.35 29.20
CA HIS A 259 32.18 8.56 27.75
C HIS A 259 31.37 7.41 27.12
N SER A 260 30.04 7.46 27.24
CA SER A 260 29.17 6.53 26.54
C SER A 260 28.74 7.20 25.24
N ILE A 261 29.57 7.10 24.19
CA ILE A 261 29.07 7.25 22.84
C ILE A 261 28.13 6.07 22.65
N VAL A 262 26.83 6.30 22.85
CA VAL A 262 25.84 5.34 22.42
C VAL A 262 25.87 5.40 20.89
N ALA A 263 26.78 4.62 20.30
CA ALA A 263 26.65 4.18 18.93
C ALA A 263 25.42 3.26 18.89
N VAL A 264 24.24 3.86 18.99
CA VAL A 264 23.02 3.23 18.48
C VAL A 264 23.29 3.15 16.99
N GLY A 265 23.82 2.03 16.53
CA GLY A 265 24.08 1.79 15.12
C GLY A 265 22.83 2.17 14.35
N VAL A 266 22.95 3.29 13.62
CA VAL A 266 21.96 3.81 12.66
C VAL A 266 21.88 2.82 11.51
#